data_AF-A0A536GZC5-F1
#
_entry.id   AF-A0A536GZC5-F1
#
_cell.length_a   1.000
_cell.length_b   1.000
_cell.length_c   1.000
_cell.angle_alpha   90.00
_cell.angle_beta   90.00
_cell.angle_gamma   90.00
#
_symmetry.space_group_name_H-M   'P 1'
#
loop_
_entity.id
_entity.type
_entity.pdbx_description
1 polymer ?
#
loop_
_entity_poly.entity_id
_entity_poly.type
_entity_poly.pdbx_seq_one_letter_code
_entity_poly.pdbx_strand_id
1 'polypeptide(L)'
;MTANSGFYDHQIIQYQATAEVTSSPHAAQLISKGNIVFHIVDASGNIPAVQVARLHTALPNDPTGGNVLNFIPTEIGYSGGAWNLQIFHWNAGVTPVELSKDDDIFAAVAAGQGTLEVTSTLVRCPVIDFAALR
;
A
#
# COMPACT_ATOMS: atom_id res chain seq x y z
N MET A 1 -11.23 -1.80 17.12
CA MET A 1 -10.09 -1.73 16.18
C MET A 1 -10.17 -0.39 15.49
N THR A 2 -9.08 0.38 15.48
CA THR A 2 -9.04 1.70 14.84
C THR A 2 -8.92 1.53 13.32
N ALA A 3 -9.73 2.26 12.55
CA ALA A 3 -9.60 2.32 11.10
C ALA A 3 -8.23 2.92 10.73
N ASN A 4 -7.62 2.45 9.65
CA ASN A 4 -6.44 3.02 9.00
C ASN A 4 -6.87 3.53 7.62
N SER A 5 -6.16 4.50 7.06
CA SER A 5 -6.46 5.02 5.72
C SER A 5 -5.29 4.84 4.74
N GLY A 6 -5.61 4.82 3.45
CA GLY A 6 -4.68 4.60 2.36
C GLY A 6 -5.33 4.80 1.02
N PHE A 7 -4.75 4.22 -0.02
CA PHE A 7 -5.21 4.36 -1.38
C PHE A 7 -5.49 3.02 -2.07
N TYR A 8 -6.38 3.07 -3.05
CA TYR A 8 -6.58 2.04 -4.05
C TYR A 8 -7.15 2.72 -5.29
N ASP A 9 -6.56 2.47 -6.46
CA ASP A 9 -6.96 3.06 -7.76
C ASP A 9 -7.21 4.58 -7.70
N HIS A 10 -6.27 5.34 -7.12
CA HIS A 10 -6.35 6.78 -6.86
C HIS A 10 -7.41 7.24 -5.85
N GLN A 11 -8.24 6.33 -5.32
CA GLN A 11 -9.28 6.62 -4.35
C GLN A 11 -8.74 6.45 -2.92
N ILE A 12 -9.29 7.23 -1.99
CA ILE A 12 -9.00 7.08 -0.56
C ILE A 12 -9.86 5.93 -0.02
N ILE A 13 -9.24 5.05 0.76
CA ILE A 13 -9.91 3.92 1.40
C ILE A 13 -9.63 3.90 2.90
N GLN A 14 -10.56 3.30 3.66
CA GLN A 14 -10.37 2.96 5.07
C GLN A 14 -10.34 1.44 5.24
N TYR A 15 -9.39 0.92 6.00
CA TYR A 15 -9.18 -0.51 6.23
C TYR A 15 -8.62 -0.78 7.63
N GLN A 16 -8.77 -1.99 8.13
CA GLN A 16 -7.99 -2.44 9.30
C GLN A 16 -6.74 -3.14 8.80
N ALA A 17 -5.65 -3.14 9.58
CA ALA A 17 -4.43 -3.84 9.20
C ALA A 17 -3.97 -4.73 10.35
N THR A 18 -3.75 -6.02 10.06
CA THR A 18 -3.05 -6.93 10.99
C THR A 18 -1.91 -7.58 10.23
N ALA A 19 -0.69 -7.39 10.72
CA ALA A 19 0.52 -7.93 10.10
C ALA A 19 0.92 -9.27 10.73
N GLU A 20 1.40 -10.19 9.89
CA GLU A 20 2.03 -11.44 10.29
C GLU A 20 3.33 -11.64 9.50
N VAL A 21 4.38 -12.15 10.14
CA VAL A 21 5.66 -12.45 9.48
C VAL A 21 5.68 -13.91 9.08
N THR A 22 5.95 -14.17 7.81
CA THR A 22 6.12 -15.52 7.25
C THR A 22 7.58 -15.95 7.27
N SER A 23 7.86 -17.19 6.85
CA SER A 23 9.22 -17.74 6.83
C SER A 23 10.16 -17.08 5.81
N SER A 24 9.64 -16.41 4.78
CA SER A 24 10.45 -15.73 3.75
C SER A 24 9.61 -14.79 2.87
N PRO A 25 10.23 -13.84 2.14
CA PRO A 25 9.52 -13.05 1.13
C PRO A 25 8.79 -13.90 0.09
N HIS A 26 9.42 -14.98 -0.37
CA HIS A 26 8.81 -15.91 -1.32
C HIS A 26 7.56 -16.59 -0.74
N ALA A 27 7.60 -17.03 0.52
CA ALA A 27 6.44 -17.61 1.19
C ALA A 27 5.28 -16.61 1.31
N ALA A 28 5.57 -15.35 1.66
CA ALA A 28 4.56 -14.30 1.70
C ALA A 28 3.90 -14.08 0.32
N GLN A 29 4.69 -14.01 -0.76
CA GLN A 29 4.16 -13.85 -2.12
C GLN A 29 3.27 -15.02 -2.56
N LEU A 30 3.65 -16.26 -2.22
CA LEU A 30 2.83 -17.44 -2.54
C LEU A 30 1.48 -17.40 -1.81
N ILE A 31 1.47 -16.99 -0.53
CA ILE A 31 0.24 -16.91 0.27
C ILE A 31 -0.65 -15.75 -0.20
N SER A 32 -0.05 -14.61 -0.58
CA SER A 32 -0.81 -13.44 -1.01
C SER A 32 -1.44 -13.57 -2.39
N LYS A 33 -0.98 -14.54 -3.20
CA LYS A 33 -1.53 -14.83 -4.54
C LYS A 33 -1.60 -13.59 -5.45
N GLY A 34 -0.59 -12.74 -5.37
CA GLY A 34 -0.51 -11.51 -6.16
C GLY A 34 -1.12 -10.27 -5.51
N ASN A 35 -1.78 -10.40 -4.36
CA ASN A 35 -2.19 -9.25 -3.56
C ASN A 35 -0.96 -8.59 -2.93
N ILE A 36 -0.83 -7.28 -3.09
CA ILE A 36 0.27 -6.46 -2.59
C ILE A 36 -0.28 -5.21 -1.90
N VAL A 37 0.21 -4.96 -0.69
CA VAL A 37 0.08 -3.66 -0.03
C VAL A 37 1.43 -2.99 -0.10
N PHE A 38 1.47 -1.80 -0.69
CA PHE A 38 2.67 -1.01 -0.83
C PHE A 38 2.78 -0.03 0.33
N HIS A 39 3.95 0.00 0.96
CA HIS A 39 4.35 1.07 1.87
C HIS A 39 5.35 1.97 1.16
N ILE A 40 5.12 3.28 1.19
CA ILE A 40 5.90 4.24 0.40
C ILE A 40 6.80 5.04 1.33
N VAL A 41 8.12 4.96 1.11
CA VAL A 41 9.12 5.68 1.91
C VAL A 41 10.08 6.47 1.04
N ASP A 42 10.59 7.58 1.57
CA ASP A 42 11.70 8.32 1.00
C ASP A 42 13.03 7.56 1.17
N ALA A 43 14.11 8.12 0.62
CA ALA A 43 15.45 7.53 0.69
C ALA A 43 15.99 7.37 2.13
N SER A 44 15.37 8.00 3.13
CA SER A 44 15.72 7.88 4.55
C SER A 44 14.80 6.89 5.30
N GLY A 45 13.86 6.25 4.61
CA GLY A 45 12.90 5.33 5.21
C GLY A 45 11.69 6.01 5.87
N ASN A 46 11.47 7.31 5.66
CA ASN A 46 10.32 8.03 6.22
C ASN A 46 9.19 8.13 5.20
N ILE A 47 7.94 8.21 5.66
CA ILE A 47 6.79 8.43 4.77
C ILE A 47 6.87 9.88 4.22
N PRO A 48 6.91 10.10 2.89
CA PRO A 48 6.93 11.44 2.34
C PRO A 48 5.66 12.21 2.72
N ALA A 49 5.78 13.48 3.10
CA ALA A 49 4.62 14.30 3.48
C ALA A 49 3.55 14.39 2.37
N VAL A 50 3.98 14.41 1.10
CA VAL A 50 3.08 14.41 -0.07
C VAL A 50 2.21 13.16 -0.15
N GLN A 51 2.71 12.01 0.33
CA GLN A 51 2.00 10.73 0.27
C GLN A 51 0.76 10.72 1.16
N VAL A 52 0.78 11.44 2.29
CA VAL A 52 -0.32 11.43 3.28
C VAL A 52 -1.16 12.70 3.25
N ALA A 53 -0.81 13.69 2.42
CA ALA A 53 -1.45 15.00 2.40
C ALA A 53 -2.96 14.94 2.12
N ARG A 54 -3.38 14.16 1.11
CA ARG A 54 -4.80 13.96 0.79
C ARG A 54 -5.55 13.21 1.90
N LEU A 55 -4.91 12.22 2.52
CA LEU A 55 -5.50 11.42 3.60
C LEU A 55 -5.75 12.26 4.84
N HIS A 56 -4.79 13.08 5.27
CA HIS A 56 -4.98 14.00 6.39
C HIS A 56 -6.04 15.07 6.11
N THR A 57 -6.24 15.45 4.84
CA THR A 57 -7.28 16.41 4.48
C THR A 57 -8.68 15.78 4.52
N ALA A 58 -8.83 14.56 3.99
CA ALA A 58 -10.11 13.88 3.89
C ALA A 58 -10.53 13.21 5.22
N LEU A 59 -9.56 12.65 5.94
CA LEU A 59 -9.73 11.82 7.13
C LEU A 59 -8.75 12.26 8.23
N PRO A 60 -8.87 13.48 8.77
CA PRO A 60 -7.87 14.09 9.67
C PRO A 60 -7.64 13.34 10.99
N ASN A 61 -8.57 12.48 11.39
CA ASN A 61 -8.50 11.72 12.64
C ASN A 61 -8.10 10.25 12.44
N ASP A 62 -7.98 9.80 11.19
CA ASP A 62 -7.58 8.43 10.89
C ASP A 62 -6.05 8.32 10.94
N PRO A 63 -5.50 7.28 11.60
CA PRO A 63 -4.11 6.92 11.36
C PRO A 63 -3.92 6.61 9.87
N THR A 64 -2.76 6.97 9.34
CA THR A 64 -2.40 6.68 7.96
C THR A 64 -0.92 6.38 7.83
N GLY A 65 -0.61 5.32 7.08
CA GLY A 65 0.73 5.04 6.57
C GLY A 65 0.91 5.49 5.11
N GLY A 66 -0.14 6.04 4.49
CA GLY A 66 -0.15 6.34 3.05
C GLY A 66 -0.05 5.09 2.17
N ASN A 67 -0.40 3.92 2.69
CA ASN A 67 -0.23 2.66 1.96
C ASN A 67 -1.18 2.57 0.76
N VAL A 68 -0.77 1.81 -0.25
CA VAL A 68 -1.55 1.58 -1.47
C VAL A 68 -1.88 0.10 -1.59
N LEU A 69 -3.15 -0.26 -1.79
CA LEU A 69 -3.57 -1.61 -2.09
C LEU A 69 -3.66 -1.77 -3.61
N ASN A 70 -3.16 -2.88 -4.15
CA ASN A 70 -3.35 -3.23 -5.57
C ASN A 70 -4.69 -3.92 -5.87
N PHE A 71 -5.36 -4.41 -4.82
CA PHE A 71 -6.58 -5.18 -4.93
C PHE A 71 -7.47 -4.90 -3.73
N ILE A 72 -8.78 -4.85 -3.93
CA ILE A 72 -9.78 -4.80 -2.86
C ILE A 72 -10.69 -6.04 -2.90
N PRO A 73 -11.20 -6.50 -1.74
CA PRO A 73 -12.07 -7.70 -1.66
C PRO A 73 -13.26 -7.78 -2.62
N THR A 74 -13.76 -6.66 -3.15
CA THR A 74 -14.93 -6.61 -4.04
C THR A 74 -14.61 -6.79 -5.52
N GLU A 75 -13.34 -6.79 -5.91
CA GLU A 75 -12.92 -6.94 -7.31
C GLU A 75 -13.00 -8.39 -7.81
N ILE A 76 -13.32 -8.54 -9.09
CA ILE A 76 -13.32 -9.82 -9.78
C ILE A 76 -11.87 -10.33 -9.86
N GLY A 77 -11.60 -11.46 -9.22
CA GLY A 77 -10.26 -12.07 -9.17
C GLY A 77 -9.61 -12.05 -7.78
N TYR A 78 -10.24 -11.41 -6.79
CA TYR A 78 -9.75 -11.44 -5.41
C TYR A 78 -9.71 -12.88 -4.90
N SER A 79 -8.50 -13.39 -4.63
CA SER A 79 -8.28 -14.83 -4.38
C SER A 79 -7.78 -15.18 -2.97
N GLY A 80 -7.73 -14.19 -2.06
CA GLY A 80 -7.33 -14.43 -0.67
C GLY A 80 -7.29 -13.19 0.23
N GLY A 81 -7.47 -13.40 1.53
CA GLY A 81 -7.61 -12.39 2.60
C GLY A 81 -6.35 -11.64 3.04
N ALA A 82 -5.22 -11.80 2.35
CA ALA A 82 -3.92 -11.29 2.76
C ALA A 82 -3.15 -10.69 1.58
N TRP A 83 -2.41 -9.62 1.85
CA TRP A 83 -1.53 -8.92 0.92
C TRP A 83 -0.09 -9.10 1.38
N ASN A 84 0.85 -9.30 0.46
CA ASN A 84 2.26 -9.20 0.78
C ASN A 84 2.62 -7.71 0.95
N LEU A 85 3.28 -7.36 2.04
CA LEU A 85 3.82 -6.02 2.21
C LEU A 85 5.06 -5.86 1.33
N GLN A 86 5.05 -4.86 0.48
CA GLN A 86 6.22 -4.44 -0.27
C GLN A 86 6.50 -2.98 0.02
N ILE A 87 7.78 -2.63 0.13
CA ILE A 87 8.19 -1.26 0.44
C ILE A 87 8.75 -0.64 -0.82
N PHE A 88 8.09 0.41 -1.31
CA PHE A 88 8.66 1.25 -2.36
C PHE A 88 9.55 2.30 -1.71
N HIS A 89 10.81 2.34 -2.15
CA HIS A 89 11.81 3.29 -1.71
C HIS A 89 12.08 4.29 -2.83
N TRP A 90 11.81 5.57 -2.60
CA TRP A 90 12.28 6.63 -3.50
C TRP A 90 13.81 6.68 -3.50
N ASN A 91 14.41 6.85 -4.68
CA ASN A 91 15.85 7.01 -4.82
C ASN A 91 16.30 8.37 -4.25
N ALA A 92 17.52 8.41 -3.71
CA ALA A 92 18.11 9.65 -3.23
C ALA A 92 18.18 10.70 -4.36
N GLY A 93 17.78 11.94 -4.05
CA GLY A 93 17.75 13.05 -5.01
C GLY A 93 16.50 13.10 -5.88
N VAL A 94 15.58 12.14 -5.78
CA VAL A 94 14.25 12.21 -6.41
C VAL A 94 13.29 12.91 -5.45
N THR A 95 12.55 13.89 -5.95
CA THR A 95 11.45 14.52 -5.21
C THR A 95 10.23 13.59 -5.24
N PRO A 96 9.75 13.08 -4.08
CA PRO A 96 8.58 12.22 -4.04
C PRO A 96 7.34 12.92 -4.59
N VAL A 97 6.49 12.14 -5.27
CA VAL A 97 5.09 12.49 -5.55
C VAL A 97 4.17 11.48 -4.85
N GLU A 98 2.88 11.79 -4.73
CA GLU A 98 1.92 10.81 -4.22
C GLU A 98 1.80 9.66 -5.22
N LEU A 99 1.98 8.43 -4.72
CA LEU A 99 1.67 7.21 -5.45
C LEU A 99 0.38 6.65 -4.84
N SER A 100 -0.71 6.64 -5.59
CA SER A 100 -2.03 6.26 -5.06
C SER A 100 -2.66 5.05 -5.76
N LYS A 101 -1.89 4.45 -6.68
CA LYS A 101 -2.24 3.25 -7.43
C LYS A 101 -0.98 2.41 -7.68
N ASP A 102 -1.13 1.10 -7.82
CA ASP A 102 -0.05 0.17 -8.15
C ASP A 102 0.60 0.45 -9.52
N ASP A 103 -0.18 0.80 -10.53
CA ASP A 103 0.33 1.25 -11.84
C ASP A 103 1.32 2.42 -11.71
N ASP A 104 1.03 3.41 -10.86
CA ASP A 104 1.93 4.56 -10.62
C ASP A 104 3.26 4.09 -10.00
N ILE A 105 3.18 3.14 -9.07
CA ILE A 105 4.34 2.59 -8.36
C ILE A 105 5.22 1.82 -9.35
N PHE A 106 4.63 0.95 -10.16
CA PHE A 106 5.37 0.21 -11.17
C PHE A 106 5.95 1.13 -12.26
N ALA A 107 5.23 2.18 -12.65
CA ALA A 107 5.74 3.21 -13.55
C ALA A 107 6.93 3.97 -12.95
N ALA A 108 6.87 4.32 -11.66
CA ALA A 108 7.98 4.98 -10.96
C ALA A 108 9.23 4.08 -10.87
N VAL A 109 9.05 2.77 -10.62
CA VAL A 109 10.16 1.79 -10.70
C VAL A 109 10.72 1.73 -12.11
N ALA A 110 9.87 1.61 -13.14
CA ALA A 110 10.30 1.53 -14.53
C ALA A 110 11.03 2.80 -15.00
N ALA A 111 10.65 3.96 -14.46
CA ALA A 111 11.30 5.25 -14.70
C ALA A 111 12.60 5.45 -13.89
N GLY A 112 13.01 4.49 -13.06
CA GLY A 112 14.22 4.57 -12.24
C GLY A 112 14.12 5.56 -11.08
N GLN A 113 12.90 5.92 -10.67
CA GLN A 113 12.66 6.88 -9.59
C GLN A 113 12.76 6.25 -8.19
N GLY A 114 12.61 4.93 -8.10
CA GLY A 114 12.69 4.18 -6.86
C GLY A 114 12.83 2.68 -7.10
N THR A 115 12.86 1.93 -6.00
CA THR A 115 12.98 0.47 -6.01
C THR A 115 11.94 -0.17 -5.11
N LEU A 116 11.58 -1.41 -5.42
CA LEU A 116 10.58 -2.17 -4.66
C LEU A 116 11.25 -3.30 -3.88
N GLU A 117 11.07 -3.27 -2.56
CA GLU A 117 11.52 -4.31 -1.65
C GLU A 117 10.37 -5.27 -1.34
N VAL A 118 10.56 -6.55 -1.66
CA VAL A 118 9.62 -7.61 -1.28
C VAL A 118 9.95 -8.10 0.13
N THR A 119 8.98 -8.01 1.04
CA THR A 119 9.19 -8.42 2.45
C THR A 119 8.58 -9.79 2.75
N SER A 120 8.97 -10.39 3.88
CA SER A 120 8.34 -11.61 4.41
C SER A 120 7.03 -11.35 5.15
N THR A 121 6.52 -10.12 5.14
CA THR A 121 5.33 -9.72 5.89
C THR A 121 4.08 -9.89 5.03
N LEU A 122 3.04 -10.48 5.63
CA LEU A 122 1.68 -10.47 5.14
C LEU A 122 0.86 -9.51 5.97
N VAL A 123 -0.07 -8.80 5.33
CA VAL A 123 -1.03 -7.95 6.01
C VAL A 123 -2.42 -8.40 5.63
N ARG A 124 -3.26 -8.61 6.63
CA ARG A 124 -4.70 -8.80 6.43
C ARG A 124 -5.35 -7.43 6.50
N CYS A 125 -5.85 -6.96 5.36
CA CYS A 125 -6.46 -5.66 5.21
C CYS A 125 -7.98 -5.76 4.96
N PRO A 126 -8.82 -6.14 5.96
CA PRO A 126 -10.26 -6.01 5.75
C PRO A 126 -10.59 -4.53 5.59
N VAL A 127 -10.89 -4.15 4.36
CA VAL A 127 -11.33 -2.79 4.02
C VAL A 127 -12.73 -2.59 4.62
N ILE A 128 -12.94 -1.42 5.22
CA ILE A 128 -14.06 -1.14 6.14
C ILE A 128 -15.27 -0.59 5.38
N ASP A 129 -15.05 0.26 4.38
CA ASP A 129 -16.11 0.80 3.52
C ASP A 129 -15.68 0.73 2.05
N PHE A 130 -16.54 0.10 1.24
CA PHE A 130 -16.37 -0.09 -0.20
C PHE A 130 -17.50 0.54 -1.01
N ALA A 131 -18.54 1.07 -0.35
CA ALA A 131 -19.79 1.42 -1.02
C ALA A 131 -19.60 2.53 -2.07
N ALA A 132 -18.54 3.33 -1.91
CA ALA A 132 -18.16 4.42 -2.81
C ALA A 132 -17.13 4.04 -3.89
N LEU A 133 -16.57 2.82 -3.89
CA LEU A 133 -15.50 2.38 -4.81
C LEU A 133 -16.05 1.73 -6.10
N ARG A 134 -17.22 2.18 -6.58
CA ARG A 134 -17.87 1.67 -7.81
C ARG A 134 -17.75 2.64 -8.97
#